data_AF-A0A368NF48-F1
#
_entry.id   AF-A0A368NF48-F1
#
_cell.length_a   1.000
_cell.length_b   1.000
_cell.length_c   1.000
_cell.angle_alpha   90.00
_cell.angle_beta   90.00
_cell.angle_gamma   90.00
#
_symmetry.space_group_name_H-M   'P 1'
#
loop_
_entity.id
_entity.type
_entity.pdbx_description
1 polymer ?
#
loop_
_entity_poly.entity_id
_entity_poly.type
_entity_poly.pdbx_seq_one_letter_code
_entity_poly.pdbx_strand_id
1 'polypeptide(L)'
;MELIDTYISKFEECLKIVDYGSSEKKRDTAFLMTLTMVNASGLTREKRNAILFDLAYYAVIKEEIITNLKDEVSENTSLSINYSPFEGVMVFLSSESYLNIDTISYICNELSSEYKKYSGGSCMNDCVHNVAFYGFNCATLDNCLSAAKKARKK
;
A
#
# COMPACT_ATOMS: atom_id res chain seq x y z
N MET A 1 21.66 5.50 19.29
CA MET A 1 20.34 5.72 18.70
C MET A 1 20.43 5.22 17.28
N GLU A 2 19.73 4.14 16.97
CA GLU A 2 19.83 3.55 15.64
C GLU A 2 19.22 4.52 14.61
N LEU A 3 19.75 4.51 13.39
CA LEU A 3 19.30 5.43 12.34
C LEU A 3 17.81 5.26 12.03
N ILE A 4 17.27 4.06 12.24
CA ILE A 4 15.84 3.74 12.13
C ILE A 4 15.00 4.47 13.18
N ASP A 5 15.42 4.49 14.46
CA ASP A 5 14.72 5.19 15.54
C ASP A 5 14.48 6.67 15.20
N THR A 6 15.47 7.30 14.56
CA THR A 6 15.39 8.69 14.13
C THR A 6 14.27 8.92 13.12
N TYR A 7 14.09 8.00 12.17
CA TYR A 7 13.04 8.13 11.16
C TYR A 7 11.68 7.65 11.65
N ILE A 8 11.62 6.72 12.60
CA ILE A 8 10.37 6.40 13.31
C ILE A 8 9.87 7.63 14.07
N SER A 9 10.75 8.34 14.78
CA SER A 9 10.35 9.59 15.46
C SER A 9 9.84 10.64 14.46
N LYS A 10 10.48 10.80 13.30
CA LYS A 10 10.00 11.70 12.24
C LYS A 10 8.64 11.27 11.68
N PHE A 11 8.41 9.97 11.52
CA PHE A 11 7.12 9.44 11.11
C PHE A 11 6.03 9.75 12.14
N GLU A 12 6.31 9.57 13.43
CA GLU A 12 5.39 9.92 14.52
C GLU A 12 5.11 11.43 14.61
N GLU A 13 6.11 12.26 14.32
CA GLU A 13 5.93 13.71 14.18
C GLU A 13 5.02 14.04 12.99
N CYS A 14 5.25 13.43 11.83
CA CYS A 14 4.38 13.59 10.66
C CYS A 14 2.94 13.15 10.97
N LEU A 15 2.75 12.05 11.69
CA LEU A 15 1.43 11.58 12.13
C LEU A 15 0.67 12.61 12.97
N LYS A 16 1.36 13.38 13.81
CA LYS A 16 0.74 14.43 14.64
C LYS A 16 0.31 15.64 13.82
N ILE A 17 0.94 15.87 12.67
CA ILE A 17 0.66 17.01 11.79
C ILE A 17 -0.45 16.68 10.78
N VAL A 18 -0.54 15.42 10.34
CA VAL A 18 -1.54 14.99 9.36
C VAL A 18 -2.92 14.86 10.00
N ASP A 19 -3.82 15.78 9.69
CA ASP A 19 -5.23 15.71 10.10
C ASP A 19 -6.16 15.26 8.95
N TYR A 20 -5.91 14.06 8.41
CA TYR A 20 -6.64 13.54 7.25
C TYR A 20 -7.49 12.30 7.57
N GLY A 21 -8.83 12.43 7.62
CA GLY A 21 -9.76 11.28 7.54
C GLY A 21 -9.46 10.09 8.49
N SER A 22 -9.41 8.88 7.92
CA SER A 22 -9.20 7.62 8.68
C SER A 22 -7.75 7.46 9.16
N SER A 23 -7.56 6.78 10.29
CA SER A 23 -6.25 6.51 10.89
C SER A 23 -5.26 5.85 9.92
N GLU A 24 -5.74 4.97 9.05
CA GLU A 24 -4.95 4.28 8.04
C GLU A 24 -4.42 5.25 6.97
N LYS A 25 -5.27 6.15 6.45
CA LYS A 25 -4.85 7.17 5.48
C LYS A 25 -3.89 8.19 6.07
N LYS A 26 -4.05 8.54 7.35
CA LYS A 26 -3.08 9.39 8.08
C LYS A 26 -1.69 8.74 8.08
N ARG A 27 -1.63 7.42 8.32
CA ARG A 27 -0.37 6.66 8.32
C ARG A 27 0.28 6.58 6.96
N ASP A 28 -0.48 6.33 5.90
CA ASP A 28 0.05 6.32 4.54
C ASP A 28 0.64 7.69 4.15
N THR A 29 -0.07 8.76 4.49
CA THR A 29 0.40 10.14 4.25
C THR A 29 1.68 10.44 5.04
N ALA A 30 1.71 10.10 6.34
CA ALA A 30 2.91 10.28 7.17
C ALA A 30 4.09 9.45 6.66
N PHE A 31 3.84 8.26 6.12
CA PHE A 31 4.86 7.45 5.46
C PHE A 31 5.41 8.17 4.23
N LEU A 32 4.58 8.71 3.33
CA LEU A 32 5.04 9.43 2.14
C LEU A 32 5.86 10.69 2.47
N MET A 33 5.48 11.43 3.52
CA MET A 33 6.26 12.55 4.04
C MET A 33 7.64 12.10 4.51
N THR A 34 7.68 11.03 5.31
CA THR A 34 8.93 10.46 5.83
C THR A 34 9.80 9.88 4.72
N LEU A 35 9.20 9.21 3.74
CA LEU A 35 9.84 8.69 2.54
C LEU A 35 10.58 9.80 1.78
N THR A 36 9.96 10.98 1.65
CA THR A 36 10.58 12.15 1.02
C THR A 36 11.81 12.62 1.80
N MET A 37 11.73 12.67 3.13
CA MET A 37 12.88 13.04 3.99
C MET A 37 14.03 12.04 3.89
N VAL A 38 13.73 10.74 3.91
CA VAL A 38 14.73 9.67 3.75
C VAL A 38 15.36 9.75 2.36
N ASN A 39 14.58 10.01 1.32
CA ASN A 39 15.09 10.14 -0.04
C ASN A 39 16.00 11.35 -0.25
N ALA A 40 15.72 12.46 0.44
CA ALA A 40 16.55 13.67 0.43
C ALA A 40 17.83 13.53 1.28
N SER A 41 17.95 12.47 2.07
CA SER A 41 19.14 12.23 2.89
C SER A 41 20.34 11.78 2.05
N GLY A 42 21.55 12.08 2.53
CA GLY A 42 22.81 11.61 1.93
C GLY A 42 23.10 10.12 2.15
N LEU A 43 22.09 9.30 2.45
CA LEU A 43 22.25 7.87 2.71
C LEU A 43 22.49 7.07 1.42
N THR A 44 23.28 6.00 1.56
CA THR A 44 23.44 5.00 0.49
C THR A 44 22.09 4.34 0.17
N ARG A 45 21.94 3.82 -1.05
CA ARG A 45 20.72 3.15 -1.50
C ARG A 45 20.32 2.00 -0.56
N GLU A 46 21.27 1.16 -0.16
CA GLU A 46 21.02 0.03 0.73
C GLU A 46 20.46 0.46 2.08
N LYS A 47 21.10 1.44 2.75
CA LYS A 47 20.64 1.94 4.05
C LYS A 47 19.26 2.59 3.96
N ARG A 48 19.04 3.35 2.88
CA ARG A 48 17.76 3.99 2.59
C ARG A 48 16.65 2.94 2.44
N ASN A 49 16.87 1.91 1.64
CA ASN A 49 15.90 0.86 1.39
C ASN A 49 15.58 0.08 2.67
N ALA A 50 16.59 -0.24 3.49
CA ALA A 50 16.38 -0.89 4.78
C ALA A 50 15.46 -0.05 5.70
N ILE A 51 15.77 1.24 5.87
CA ILE A 51 14.95 2.15 6.69
C ILE A 51 13.52 2.27 6.17
N LEU A 52 13.36 2.45 4.86
CA LEU A 52 12.04 2.62 4.26
C LEU A 52 11.20 1.34 4.34
N PHE A 53 11.83 0.18 4.27
CA PHE A 53 11.16 -1.09 4.45
C PHE A 53 10.65 -1.25 5.89
N ASP A 54 11.49 -1.01 6.89
CA ASP A 54 11.08 -1.07 8.30
C ASP A 54 9.96 -0.06 8.60
N LEU A 55 10.05 1.16 8.04
CA LEU A 55 9.01 2.17 8.14
C LEU A 55 7.70 1.77 7.44
N ALA A 56 7.78 1.09 6.29
CA ALA A 56 6.60 0.61 5.59
C ALA A 56 5.84 -0.42 6.42
N TYR A 57 6.55 -1.36 7.05
CA TYR A 57 5.97 -2.31 8.00
C TYR A 57 5.38 -1.61 9.22
N TYR A 58 6.09 -0.62 9.78
CA TYR A 58 5.60 0.15 10.92
C TYR A 58 4.36 1.00 10.59
N ALA A 59 4.29 1.55 9.37
CA ALA A 59 3.17 2.34 8.90
C ALA A 59 1.90 1.49 8.75
N VAL A 60 2.04 0.24 8.28
CA VAL A 60 0.94 -0.71 8.14
C VAL A 60 0.66 -1.40 9.47
N ILE A 61 -0.44 -1.02 10.13
CA ILE A 61 -0.82 -1.62 11.44
C ILE A 61 -1.12 -3.12 11.32
N LYS A 62 -1.57 -3.57 10.14
CA LYS A 62 -2.06 -4.92 9.88
C LYS A 62 -1.08 -5.68 9.01
N GLU A 63 -0.21 -6.47 9.62
CA GLU A 63 0.83 -7.24 8.93
C GLU A 63 0.28 -8.13 7.81
N GLU A 64 -0.94 -8.66 7.99
CA GLU A 64 -1.68 -9.45 6.98
C GLU A 64 -1.78 -8.77 5.61
N ILE A 65 -1.82 -7.43 5.55
CA ILE A 65 -1.90 -6.68 4.30
C ILE A 65 -0.65 -6.92 3.45
N ILE A 66 0.53 -6.81 4.07
CA ILE A 66 1.80 -6.97 3.36
C ILE A 66 2.03 -8.46 3.07
N THR A 67 1.81 -9.33 4.05
CA THR A 67 1.97 -10.79 3.88
C THR A 67 1.13 -11.32 2.72
N ASN A 68 -0.14 -10.92 2.64
CA ASN A 68 -1.05 -11.33 1.57
C ASN A 68 -0.59 -10.92 0.17
N LEU A 69 0.17 -9.82 0.04
CA LEU A 69 0.69 -9.34 -1.26
C LEU A 69 2.10 -9.87 -1.57
N LYS A 70 2.77 -10.49 -0.60
CA LYS A 70 4.10 -11.09 -0.77
C LYS A 70 4.03 -12.57 -1.12
N ASP A 71 3.06 -13.28 -0.57
CA ASP A 71 2.92 -14.71 -0.77
C ASP A 71 2.39 -15.04 -2.17
N GLU A 72 2.74 -16.21 -2.69
CA GLU A 72 2.13 -16.73 -3.91
C GLU A 72 0.63 -16.98 -3.72
N VAL A 73 -0.12 -16.96 -4.83
CA VAL A 73 -1.56 -17.21 -4.82
C VAL A 73 -1.85 -18.55 -4.11
N SER A 74 -2.61 -18.49 -3.02
CA SER A 74 -2.93 -19.63 -2.16
C SER A 74 -4.24 -19.40 -1.39
N GLU A 75 -4.61 -20.35 -0.53
CA GLU A 75 -5.81 -20.23 0.32
C GLU A 75 -5.76 -19.02 1.28
N ASN A 76 -4.57 -18.50 1.58
CA ASN A 76 -4.39 -17.30 2.40
C ASN A 76 -4.58 -16.00 1.62
N THR A 77 -4.67 -16.07 0.28
CA THR A 77 -4.89 -14.91 -0.58
C THR A 77 -6.33 -14.41 -0.43
N SER A 78 -6.53 -13.46 0.47
CA SER A 78 -7.84 -12.90 0.80
C SER A 78 -8.20 -11.72 -0.10
N LEU A 79 -9.41 -11.77 -0.68
CA LEU A 79 -10.01 -10.65 -1.43
C LEU A 79 -10.76 -9.65 -0.53
N SER A 80 -10.87 -9.93 0.79
CA SER A 80 -11.61 -9.09 1.73
C SER A 80 -10.74 -8.04 2.43
N ILE A 81 -9.43 -8.05 2.20
CA ILE A 81 -8.49 -7.09 2.77
C ILE A 81 -8.66 -5.73 2.09
N ASN A 82 -8.71 -4.66 2.89
CA ASN A 82 -8.75 -3.29 2.39
C ASN A 82 -7.34 -2.71 2.22
N TYR A 83 -6.83 -2.76 1.01
CA TYR A 83 -5.55 -2.20 0.60
C TYR A 83 -5.60 -0.69 0.37
N SER A 84 -6.76 -0.16 -0.03
CA SER A 84 -6.89 1.22 -0.50
C SER A 84 -6.43 2.35 0.43
N PRO A 85 -6.41 2.18 1.76
CA PRO A 85 -5.89 3.22 2.64
C PRO A 85 -4.37 3.39 2.62
N PHE A 86 -3.61 2.40 2.10
CA PHE A 86 -2.14 2.31 2.16
C PHE A 86 -1.47 2.38 0.78
N GLU A 87 -2.06 3.14 -0.14
CA GLU A 87 -1.61 3.23 -1.52
C GLU A 87 -0.13 3.63 -1.64
N GLY A 88 0.30 4.66 -0.90
CA GLY A 88 1.68 5.14 -0.92
C GLY A 88 2.69 4.09 -0.48
N VAL A 89 2.41 3.40 0.62
CA VAL A 89 3.23 2.28 1.11
C VAL A 89 3.32 1.17 0.07
N MET A 90 2.19 0.75 -0.49
CA MET A 90 2.15 -0.39 -1.43
C MET A 90 2.84 -0.07 -2.75
N VAL A 91 2.65 1.14 -3.27
CA VAL A 91 3.35 1.61 -4.47
C VAL A 91 4.85 1.61 -4.25
N PHE A 92 5.32 2.09 -3.08
CA PHE A 92 6.74 2.03 -2.71
C PHE A 92 7.25 0.58 -2.69
N LEU A 93 6.60 -0.31 -1.93
CA LEU A 93 7.02 -1.71 -1.81
C LEU A 93 7.03 -2.44 -3.17
N SER A 94 6.03 -2.17 -4.02
CA SER A 94 5.94 -2.73 -5.36
C SER A 94 7.07 -2.22 -6.27
N SER A 95 7.40 -0.92 -6.20
CA SER A 95 8.47 -0.32 -6.98
C SER A 95 9.86 -0.85 -6.63
N GLU A 96 10.07 -1.24 -5.36
CA GLU A 96 11.32 -1.84 -4.89
C GLU A 96 11.30 -3.38 -4.99
N SER A 97 10.32 -3.96 -5.71
CA SER A 97 10.19 -5.42 -5.95
C SER A 97 10.01 -6.27 -4.67
N TYR A 98 9.43 -5.70 -3.61
CA TYR A 98 9.15 -6.44 -2.37
C TYR A 98 7.84 -7.22 -2.40
N LEU A 99 6.93 -6.90 -3.32
CA LEU A 99 5.62 -7.56 -3.45
C LEU A 99 5.60 -8.51 -4.64
N ASN A 100 4.82 -9.58 -4.54
CA ASN A 100 4.62 -10.53 -5.62
C ASN A 100 3.60 -9.96 -6.63
N ILE A 101 4.10 -9.63 -7.82
CA ILE A 101 3.30 -9.01 -8.89
C ILE A 101 2.23 -9.96 -9.42
N ASP A 102 2.49 -11.26 -9.44
CA ASP A 102 1.51 -12.24 -9.92
C ASP A 102 0.34 -12.33 -8.94
N THR A 103 0.62 -12.30 -7.64
CA THR A 103 -0.40 -12.23 -6.59
C THR A 103 -1.19 -10.92 -6.65
N ILE A 104 -0.52 -9.77 -6.80
CA ILE A 104 -1.20 -8.47 -6.99
C ILE A 104 -2.10 -8.52 -8.21
N SER A 105 -1.61 -9.05 -9.34
CA SER A 105 -2.38 -9.14 -10.58
C SER A 105 -3.60 -10.05 -10.42
N TYR A 106 -3.45 -11.18 -9.72
CA TYR A 106 -4.56 -12.09 -9.43
C TYR A 106 -5.65 -11.38 -8.62
N ILE A 107 -5.29 -10.79 -7.46
CA ILE A 107 -6.24 -10.09 -6.59
C ILE A 107 -6.93 -8.94 -7.35
N CYS A 108 -6.17 -8.16 -8.14
CA CYS A 108 -6.74 -7.06 -8.92
C CYS A 108 -7.79 -7.55 -9.93
N ASN A 109 -7.51 -8.66 -10.63
CA ASN A 109 -8.43 -9.24 -11.60
C ASN A 109 -9.73 -9.72 -10.95
N GLU A 110 -9.63 -10.40 -9.80
CA GLU A 110 -10.81 -10.88 -9.06
C GLU A 110 -11.66 -9.72 -8.52
N LEU A 111 -11.03 -8.71 -7.92
CA LEU A 111 -11.73 -7.51 -7.48
C LEU A 111 -12.38 -6.76 -8.66
N SER A 112 -11.74 -6.73 -9.83
CA SER A 112 -12.29 -6.11 -11.04
C SER A 112 -13.51 -6.86 -11.56
N SER A 113 -13.50 -8.19 -11.45
CA SER A 113 -14.62 -9.06 -11.79
C SER A 113 -15.83 -8.77 -10.89
N GLU A 114 -15.63 -8.74 -9.56
CA GLU A 114 -16.69 -8.42 -8.61
C GLU A 114 -17.19 -6.98 -8.77
N TYR A 115 -16.29 -6.01 -9.00
CA TYR A 115 -16.69 -4.64 -9.33
C TYR A 115 -17.63 -4.60 -10.53
N LYS A 116 -17.24 -5.22 -11.66
CA LYS A 116 -18.06 -5.24 -12.89
C LYS A 116 -19.41 -5.92 -12.69
N LYS A 117 -19.45 -7.00 -11.90
CA LYS A 117 -20.65 -7.78 -11.62
C LYS A 117 -21.76 -6.96 -10.94
N TYR A 118 -21.39 -6.08 -10.01
CA TYR A 118 -22.36 -5.30 -9.24
C TYR A 118 -22.42 -3.82 -9.65
N SER A 119 -21.47 -3.32 -10.46
CA SER A 119 -21.48 -1.95 -10.96
C SER A 119 -22.62 -1.68 -11.96
N GLY A 120 -23.05 -0.42 -12.04
CA GLY A 120 -24.10 0.01 -12.99
C GLY A 120 -25.53 -0.19 -12.49
N GLY A 121 -25.69 -0.61 -11.24
CA GLY A 121 -26.98 -0.69 -10.55
C GLY A 121 -27.39 0.64 -9.91
N SER A 122 -28.35 0.57 -8.97
CA SER A 122 -28.72 1.72 -8.15
C SER A 122 -27.68 1.96 -7.04
N CYS A 123 -27.67 3.15 -6.44
CA CYS A 123 -26.83 3.44 -5.28
C CYS A 123 -27.05 2.48 -4.10
N MET A 124 -28.26 1.91 -3.98
CA MET A 124 -28.57 0.89 -2.97
C MET A 124 -27.89 -0.45 -3.31
N ASN A 125 -27.87 -0.85 -4.58
CA ASN A 125 -27.14 -2.03 -5.06
C ASN A 125 -25.63 -1.88 -4.79
N ASP A 126 -25.08 -0.71 -5.11
CA ASP A 126 -23.67 -0.40 -4.89
C ASP A 126 -23.29 -0.45 -3.40
N CYS A 127 -24.20 -0.02 -2.53
CA CYS A 127 -24.01 -0.07 -1.08
C CYS A 127 -24.07 -1.50 -0.54
N VAL A 128 -25.08 -2.29 -0.94
CA VAL A 128 -25.27 -3.68 -0.50
C VAL A 128 -24.09 -4.56 -0.91
N HIS A 129 -23.58 -4.36 -2.12
CA HIS A 129 -22.47 -5.14 -2.65
C HIS A 129 -21.10 -4.49 -2.43
N ASN A 130 -21.03 -3.37 -1.69
CA ASN A 130 -19.80 -2.66 -1.39
C ASN A 130 -18.93 -2.38 -2.65
N VAL A 131 -19.56 -1.93 -3.73
CA VAL A 131 -18.91 -1.72 -5.04
C VAL A 131 -17.71 -0.77 -4.93
N ALA A 132 -17.80 0.23 -4.05
CA ALA A 132 -16.70 1.16 -3.79
C ALA A 132 -15.45 0.47 -3.23
N PHE A 133 -15.61 -0.54 -2.34
CA PHE A 133 -14.49 -1.31 -1.83
C PHE A 133 -13.71 -1.99 -2.96
N TYR A 134 -14.39 -2.68 -3.88
CA TYR A 134 -13.72 -3.33 -5.01
C TYR A 134 -12.99 -2.32 -5.89
N GLY A 135 -13.65 -1.21 -6.24
CA GLY A 135 -13.09 -0.18 -7.10
C GLY A 135 -11.84 0.48 -6.51
N PHE A 136 -11.87 0.88 -5.24
CA PHE A 136 -10.72 1.52 -4.60
C PHE A 136 -9.53 0.58 -4.40
N ASN A 137 -9.81 -0.70 -4.10
CA ASN A 137 -8.77 -1.71 -3.99
C ASN A 137 -8.12 -2.02 -5.33
N CYS A 138 -8.91 -2.21 -6.40
CA CYS A 138 -8.39 -2.35 -7.76
C CYS A 138 -7.49 -1.18 -8.15
N ALA A 139 -7.94 0.07 -7.94
CA ALA A 139 -7.16 1.24 -8.30
C ALA A 139 -5.79 1.28 -7.59
N THR A 140 -5.77 0.89 -6.31
CA THR A 140 -4.54 0.81 -5.52
C THR A 140 -3.58 -0.26 -6.06
N LEU A 141 -4.10 -1.46 -6.34
CA LEU A 141 -3.29 -2.57 -6.86
C LEU A 141 -2.81 -2.31 -8.30
N ASP A 142 -3.61 -1.67 -9.14
CA ASP A 142 -3.22 -1.23 -10.49
C ASP A 142 -2.07 -0.21 -10.44
N ASN A 143 -2.08 0.69 -9.45
CA ASN A 143 -0.99 1.62 -9.22
C ASN A 143 0.30 0.89 -8.80
N CYS A 144 0.20 -0.16 -7.98
CA CYS A 144 1.32 -1.05 -7.66
C CYS A 144 1.90 -1.72 -8.92
N LEU A 145 1.06 -2.36 -9.73
CA LEU A 145 1.48 -3.01 -10.99
C LEU A 145 2.19 -2.01 -11.92
N SER A 146 1.64 -0.79 -12.02
CA SER A 146 2.21 0.29 -12.80
C SER A 146 3.57 0.76 -12.26
N ALA A 147 3.72 0.85 -10.94
CA ALA A 147 4.97 1.23 -10.28
C ALA A 147 6.08 0.19 -10.49
N ALA A 148 5.77 -1.09 -10.30
CA ALA A 148 6.70 -2.18 -10.56
C ALA A 148 7.17 -2.21 -12.03
N LYS A 149 6.25 -2.02 -12.98
CA LYS A 149 6.59 -1.96 -14.40
C LYS A 149 7.51 -0.79 -14.75
N LYS A 150 7.34 0.36 -14.11
CA LYS A 150 8.20 1.54 -14.29
C LYS A 150 9.60 1.31 -13.69
N ALA A 151 9.69 0.66 -12.52
CA ALA A 151 10.95 0.36 -11.85
C ALA A 151 11.83 -0.57 -12.68
N ARG A 152 11.25 -1.58 -13.34
CA ARG A 152 11.97 -2.54 -14.22
C ARG A 152 12.56 -1.93 -15.49
N LYS A 153 12.20 -0.68 -15.83
CA LYS A 153 12.69 0.03 -17.02
C LYS A 153 13.83 1.01 -16.72
N LYS A 154 14.19 1.20 -15.45
CA LYS A 154 15.29 2.06 -15.00
C LYS A 154 16.55 1.23 -14.80
#